data_AF-A0A819JD56-F1
#
_entry.id   AF-A0A819JD56-F1
#
_cell.length_a   1.000
_cell.length_b   1.000
_cell.length_c   1.000
_cell.angle_alpha   90.00
_cell.angle_beta   90.00
_cell.angle_gamma   90.00
#
_symmetry.space_group_name_H-M   'P 1'
#
loop_
_entity.id
_entity.type
_entity.pdbx_description
1 polymer ?
#
loop_
_entity_poly.entity_id
_entity_poly.type
_entity_poly.pdbx_seq_one_letter_code
_entity_poly.pdbx_strand_id
1 'polypeptide(L)'
;FTFGWLAGEIIRRVDRKNRTFGQFIQDEIIKQTKTEFYIGLPSEYEYRVSPFIEKNSNSSITIVQANSSSNPLSQRSVFNDPRVHQAEIPAVNGITNAKSLARIYASLIGNLYDGGQRL
;
A
#
# COMPACT_ATOMS: atom_id res chain seq x y z
N PHE A 1 -7.21 -0.21 11.11
CA PHE A 1 -7.12 0.13 9.67
C PHE A 1 -8.22 1.10 9.20
N THR A 2 -8.84 1.87 10.10
CA THR A 2 -10.12 2.53 9.83
C THR A 2 -10.03 3.77 8.94
N PHE A 3 -8.99 4.59 9.11
CA PHE A 3 -8.89 5.88 8.40
C PHE A 3 -8.60 5.76 6.90
N GLY A 4 -7.88 4.72 6.46
CA GLY A 4 -7.53 4.57 5.04
C GLY A 4 -8.75 4.38 4.15
N TRP A 5 -9.75 3.63 4.62
CA TRP A 5 -11.02 3.46 3.90
C TRP A 5 -11.85 4.73 3.83
N LEU A 6 -11.90 5.49 4.92
CA LEU A 6 -12.60 6.78 4.94
C LEU A 6 -11.94 7.80 4.01
N ALA A 7 -10.61 7.93 4.09
CA ALA A 7 -9.86 8.80 3.19
C ALA A 7 -10.04 8.38 1.72
N GLY A 8 -10.02 7.07 1.45
CA GLY A 8 -10.23 6.55 0.10
C GLY A 8 -11.60 6.87 -0.45
N GLU A 9 -12.65 6.72 0.35
CA GLU A 9 -14.02 7.07 -0.04
C GLU A 9 -14.23 8.58 -0.19
N ILE A 10 -13.55 9.40 0.61
CA ILE A 10 -13.55 10.86 0.42
C ILE A 10 -12.95 11.19 -0.94
N ILE A 11 -11.75 10.69 -1.24
CA ILE A 11 -11.06 10.92 -2.53
C ILE A 11 -11.95 10.49 -3.69
N ARG A 12 -12.55 9.30 -3.62
CA ARG A 12 -13.40 8.77 -4.69
C ARG A 12 -14.63 9.64 -4.96
N ARG A 13 -15.18 10.31 -3.94
CA ARG A 13 -16.35 11.20 -4.09
C ARG A 13 -16.00 12.59 -4.58
N VAL A 14 -14.81 13.10 -4.25
CA VAL A 14 -14.41 14.47 -4.62
C VAL A 14 -13.62 14.52 -5.94
N ASP A 15 -13.02 13.40 -6.37
CA ASP A 15 -12.29 13.33 -7.63
C ASP A 15 -13.24 13.50 -8.81
N ARG A 16 -13.09 14.61 -9.55
CA ARG A 16 -13.94 14.93 -10.71
C ARG A 16 -13.86 13.86 -11.81
N LYS A 17 -12.74 13.13 -11.88
CA LYS A 17 -12.53 12.04 -12.84
C LYS A 17 -13.12 10.71 -12.37
N ASN A 18 -13.66 10.65 -11.15
CA ASN A 18 -14.20 9.43 -10.52
C ASN A 18 -13.23 8.25 -10.56
N ARG A 19 -11.92 8.51 -10.43
CA ARG A 19 -10.88 7.47 -10.44
C ARG A 19 -10.98 6.60 -9.19
N THR A 20 -10.45 5.39 -9.29
CA THR A 20 -10.21 4.55 -8.11
C THR A 20 -9.11 5.18 -7.23
N PHE A 21 -8.97 4.71 -5.99
CA PHE A 21 -7.97 5.24 -5.09
C PHE A 21 -6.56 4.96 -5.62
N GLY A 22 -6.32 3.73 -6.09
CA GLY A 22 -5.06 3.33 -6.70
C GLY A 22 -4.69 4.22 -7.89
N GLN A 23 -5.64 4.48 -8.79
CA GLN A 23 -5.44 5.34 -9.96
C GLN A 23 -5.15 6.80 -9.58
N PHE A 24 -5.87 7.33 -8.59
CA PHE A 24 -5.60 8.68 -8.09
C PHE A 24 -4.17 8.80 -7.56
N ILE A 25 -3.71 7.85 -6.74
CA ILE A 25 -2.34 7.83 -6.22
C ILE A 25 -1.31 7.73 -7.36
N GLN A 26 -1.55 6.85 -8.35
CA GLN A 26 -0.68 6.73 -9.53
C GLN A 26 -0.51 8.07 -10.25
N ASP A 27 -1.62 8.74 -10.53
CA ASP A 27 -1.62 9.96 -11.34
C ASP A 27 -1.07 11.16 -10.59
N GLU A 28 -1.51 11.37 -9.35
CA GLU A 28 -1.22 12.60 -8.62
C GLU A 28 0.11 12.53 -7.87
N ILE A 29 0.55 11.34 -7.44
CA ILE A 29 1.75 11.18 -6.61
C ILE A 29 2.87 10.49 -7.38
N ILE A 30 2.59 9.32 -7.95
CA ILE A 30 3.64 8.43 -8.46
C ILE A 30 4.25 8.95 -9.75
N LYS A 31 3.43 9.47 -10.67
CA LYS A 31 3.91 10.14 -11.87
C LYS A 31 4.74 11.39 -11.56
N GLN A 32 4.34 12.20 -10.59
CA GLN A 32 5.05 13.44 -10.22
C GLN A 32 6.41 13.16 -9.57
N THR A 33 6.44 12.17 -8.67
CA THR A 33 7.66 11.81 -7.94
C THR A 33 8.57 10.86 -8.73
N LYS A 34 8.08 10.27 -9.83
CA LYS A 34 8.77 9.24 -10.62
C LYS A 34 9.21 8.05 -9.76
N THR A 35 8.26 7.51 -9.00
CA THR A 35 8.47 6.41 -8.05
C THR A 35 7.64 5.19 -8.42
N GLU A 36 7.71 4.14 -7.60
CA GLU A 36 6.84 2.98 -7.71
C GLU A 36 6.16 2.71 -6.37
N PHE A 37 4.84 2.88 -6.31
CA PHE A 37 4.02 2.54 -5.17
C PHE A 37 2.64 2.16 -5.70
N TYR A 38 2.08 1.04 -5.25
CA TYR A 38 0.85 0.50 -5.78
C TYR A 38 -0.16 0.24 -4.66
N ILE A 39 -1.40 0.66 -4.88
CA ILE A 39 -2.58 0.17 -4.18
C ILE A 39 -3.45 -0.41 -5.28
N GLY A 40 -3.62 -1.73 -5.27
CA GLY A 40 -4.04 -2.47 -6.46
C GLY A 40 -2.87 -2.65 -7.43
N LEU A 41 -2.00 -3.62 -7.17
CA LEU A 41 -0.87 -3.96 -8.02
C LEU A 41 -1.36 -4.54 -9.36
N PRO A 42 -0.92 -4.01 -10.52
CA PRO A 42 -1.17 -4.65 -11.81
C PRO A 42 -0.60 -6.08 -11.86
N SER A 43 -1.37 -7.03 -12.38
CA SER A 43 -0.98 -8.45 -12.44
C SER A 43 0.35 -8.70 -13.16
N GLU A 44 0.71 -7.84 -14.11
CA GLU A 44 1.99 -7.86 -14.83
C GLU A 44 3.22 -7.66 -13.92
N TYR A 45 3.06 -7.05 -12.73
CA TYR A 45 4.15 -6.81 -11.78
C TYR A 45 4.18 -7.80 -10.61
N GLU A 46 3.26 -8.77 -10.57
CA GLU A 46 3.18 -9.75 -9.48
C GLU A 46 4.51 -10.49 -9.26
N TYR A 47 5.23 -10.81 -10.34
CA TYR A 47 6.54 -11.48 -10.29
C TYR A 47 7.63 -10.70 -9.55
N ARG A 48 7.43 -9.39 -9.30
CA ARG A 48 8.37 -8.52 -8.58
C ARG A 48 8.11 -8.47 -7.09
N VAL A 49 6.97 -8.98 -6.61
CA VAL A 49 6.59 -8.92 -5.20
C VAL A 49 7.44 -9.91 -4.42
N SER A 50 8.20 -9.41 -3.45
CA SER A 50 8.89 -10.27 -2.50
C SER A 50 7.87 -10.85 -1.51
N PRO A 51 7.88 -12.17 -1.25
CA PRO A 51 6.99 -12.76 -0.28
C PRO A 51 7.28 -12.22 1.13
N PHE A 52 6.21 -11.96 1.87
CA PHE A 52 6.25 -11.67 3.29
C PHE A 52 6.63 -12.93 4.06
N ILE A 53 7.77 -12.89 4.75
CA ILE A 53 8.24 -14.00 5.58
C ILE A 53 7.77 -13.78 7.01
N GLU A 54 6.88 -14.66 7.48
CA GLU A 54 6.49 -14.67 8.88
C GLU A 54 7.66 -15.16 9.75
N LYS A 55 7.94 -14.44 10.84
CA LYS A 55 8.87 -14.93 11.86
C LYS A 55 8.18 -16.05 12.63
N ASN A 56 8.66 -17.28 12.50
CA ASN A 56 8.28 -18.39 13.38
C ASN A 56 8.69 -18.04 14.81
N SER A 57 7.79 -17.45 15.58
CA SER A 57 7.97 -17.28 17.00
C SER A 57 7.52 -18.56 17.69
N ASN A 58 8.47 -19.41 18.08
CA ASN A 58 8.23 -20.57 18.96
C ASN A 58 7.79 -20.16 20.39
N SER A 59 7.29 -18.94 20.58
CA SER A 59 6.75 -18.46 21.84
C SER A 59 5.32 -18.94 21.97
N SER A 60 5.12 -19.85 22.92
CA SER A 60 3.84 -20.39 23.37
C SER A 60 2.67 -19.42 23.15
N ILE A 61 1.66 -19.89 22.41
CA ILE A 61 0.44 -19.14 22.09
C ILE A 61 -0.18 -18.63 23.40
N THR A 62 -0.05 -17.34 23.68
CA THR A 62 -0.79 -16.70 24.76
C THR A 62 -2.23 -16.51 24.29
N ILE A 63 -3.19 -16.83 25.15
CA ILE A 63 -4.66 -16.75 24.94
C ILE A 63 -5.16 -15.44 24.29
N VAL A 64 -4.38 -14.37 24.37
CA VAL A 64 -4.62 -13.06 23.73
C VAL A 64 -4.52 -13.11 22.18
N GLN A 65 -3.67 -13.98 21.62
CA GLN A 65 -3.52 -14.15 20.17
C GLN A 65 -4.70 -14.92 19.55
N ALA A 66 -5.27 -15.88 20.29
CA ALA A 66 -6.41 -16.67 19.84
C ALA A 66 -7.70 -15.85 19.65
N ASN A 67 -7.85 -14.73 20.37
CA ASN A 67 -9.05 -13.87 20.33
C ASN A 67 -8.97 -12.73 19.30
N SER A 68 -7.83 -12.55 18.61
CA SER A 68 -7.67 -11.54 17.53
C SER A 68 -8.00 -12.08 16.13
N SER A 69 -8.61 -13.27 16.07
CA SER A 69 -8.65 -14.18 14.91
C SER A 69 -9.89 -14.07 14.03
N SER A 70 -10.80 -13.13 14.28
CA SER A 70 -11.99 -12.92 13.42
C SER A 70 -11.72 -12.02 12.21
N ASN A 71 -10.60 -11.31 12.16
CA ASN A 71 -10.21 -10.50 11.01
C ASN A 71 -9.21 -11.27 10.12
N PRO A 72 -9.55 -11.65 8.88
CA PRO A 72 -8.62 -12.36 8.00
C PRO A 72 -7.33 -11.57 7.72
N LEU A 73 -7.35 -10.23 7.77
CA LEU A 73 -6.16 -9.38 7.62
C LEU A 73 -5.22 -9.42 8.85
N SER A 74 -5.61 -10.07 9.95
CA SER A 74 -4.71 -10.30 11.09
C SER A 74 -3.74 -11.47 10.86
N GLN A 75 -4.04 -12.33 9.87
CA GLN A 75 -3.13 -13.36 9.40
C GLN A 75 -2.16 -12.75 8.38
N ARG A 76 -0.88 -12.63 8.75
CA ARG A 76 0.13 -12.00 7.89
C ARG A 76 0.35 -12.76 6.58
N SER A 77 0.07 -14.06 6.54
CA SER A 77 0.06 -14.93 5.36
C SER A 77 -0.86 -14.43 4.24
N VAL A 78 -1.92 -13.69 4.56
CA VAL A 78 -2.86 -13.13 3.58
C VAL A 78 -2.19 -12.07 2.69
N PHE A 79 -1.11 -11.43 3.16
CA PHE A 79 -0.31 -10.50 2.36
C PHE A 79 0.62 -11.19 1.35
N ASN A 80 0.55 -12.51 1.18
CA ASN A 80 1.21 -13.23 0.09
C ASN A 80 0.23 -13.65 -1.01
N ASP A 81 -1.08 -13.42 -0.85
CA ASP A 81 -2.09 -13.78 -1.85
C ASP A 81 -2.13 -12.73 -2.96
N PRO A 82 -1.90 -13.09 -4.25
CA PRO A 82 -1.96 -12.15 -5.36
C PRO A 82 -3.28 -11.38 -5.46
N ARG A 83 -4.39 -11.98 -5.01
CA ARG A 83 -5.70 -11.30 -4.98
C ARG A 83 -5.71 -10.13 -4.00
N VAL A 84 -4.94 -10.22 -2.93
CA VAL A 84 -4.79 -9.14 -1.93
C VAL A 84 -3.85 -8.07 -2.46
N HIS A 85 -2.81 -8.42 -3.23
CA HIS A 85 -1.97 -7.43 -3.90
C HIS A 85 -2.75 -6.60 -4.93
N GLN A 86 -3.61 -7.26 -5.70
CA GLN A 86 -4.39 -6.64 -6.78
C GLN A 86 -5.61 -5.86 -6.28
N ALA A 87 -6.10 -6.14 -5.06
CA ALA A 87 -7.18 -5.37 -4.47
C ALA A 87 -6.74 -3.93 -4.14
N GLU A 88 -7.69 -2.99 -4.07
CA GLU A 88 -7.41 -1.67 -3.51
C GLU A 88 -7.85 -1.62 -2.05
N ILE A 89 -6.91 -1.78 -1.12
CA ILE A 89 -7.16 -1.72 0.32
C ILE A 89 -6.29 -0.59 0.91
N PRO A 90 -6.74 0.68 0.81
CA PRO A 90 -5.91 1.86 1.06
C PRO A 90 -5.16 1.87 2.40
N ALA A 91 -5.69 1.18 3.40
CA ALA A 91 -5.12 1.16 4.74
C ALA A 91 -3.97 0.17 4.95
N VAL A 92 -3.81 -0.87 4.11
CA VAL A 92 -2.93 -2.00 4.47
C VAL A 92 -2.14 -2.65 3.35
N ASN A 93 -2.59 -2.61 2.09
CA ASN A 93 -1.99 -3.45 1.05
C ASN A 93 -1.13 -2.67 0.04
N GLY A 94 -0.61 -1.51 0.43
CA GLY A 94 0.32 -0.74 -0.40
C GLY A 94 1.62 -1.51 -0.63
N ILE A 95 2.02 -1.66 -1.89
CA ILE A 95 3.26 -2.35 -2.30
C ILE A 95 4.23 -1.33 -2.89
N THR A 96 5.45 -1.26 -2.37
CA THR A 96 6.50 -0.35 -2.82
C THR A 96 7.89 -0.88 -2.45
N ASN A 97 8.93 -0.13 -2.80
CA ASN A 97 10.31 -0.38 -2.39
C ASN A 97 10.87 0.80 -1.57
N ALA A 98 11.93 0.53 -0.81
CA ALA A 98 12.51 1.51 0.11
C ALA A 98 12.94 2.81 -0.57
N LYS A 99 13.53 2.72 -1.78
CA LYS A 99 13.98 3.87 -2.55
C LYS A 99 12.81 4.76 -2.97
N SER A 100 11.73 4.16 -3.46
CA SER A 100 10.52 4.86 -3.87
C SER A 100 9.83 5.54 -2.68
N LEU A 101 9.70 4.83 -1.56
CA LEU A 101 9.09 5.39 -0.35
C LEU A 101 9.90 6.57 0.20
N ALA A 102 11.23 6.43 0.32
CA ALA A 102 12.09 7.53 0.77
C ALA A 102 11.97 8.77 -0.13
N ARG A 103 11.83 8.54 -1.43
CA ARG A 103 11.67 9.60 -2.44
C ARG A 103 10.32 10.31 -2.36
N ILE A 104 9.23 9.59 -2.10
CA ILE A 104 7.90 10.18 -1.84
C ILE A 104 7.95 11.08 -0.60
N TYR A 105 8.64 10.67 0.46
CA TYR A 105 8.79 11.53 1.64
C TYR A 105 9.69 12.73 1.37
N ALA A 106 10.78 12.57 0.60
CA ALA A 106 11.65 13.68 0.23
C ALA A 106 10.91 14.75 -0.59
N SER A 107 9.98 14.36 -1.46
CA SER A 107 9.20 15.32 -2.27
C SER A 107 8.23 16.16 -1.45
N LEU A 108 7.97 15.83 -0.18
CA LEU A 108 7.17 16.70 0.71
C LEU A 108 7.97 17.91 1.21
N ILE A 109 9.29 17.78 1.26
CA ILE A 109 10.20 18.79 1.81
C ILE A 109 10.64 19.77 0.71
N GLY A 110 10.86 19.29 -0.51
CA GLY A 110 11.31 20.12 -1.63
C GLY A 110 11.37 19.38 -2.96
N ASN A 111 11.89 20.05 -3.99
CA ASN A 111 12.08 19.44 -5.31
C ASN A 111 13.12 18.31 -5.25
N LEU A 112 12.92 17.28 -6.06
CA LEU A 112 13.86 16.17 -6.18
C LEU A 112 14.95 16.51 -7.20
N TYR A 113 16.18 16.07 -6.92
CA TYR A 113 17.40 16.48 -7.64
C TYR A 113 17.51 15.99 -9.09
N ASP A 114 16.71 15.01 -9.50
CA ASP A 114 16.67 14.40 -10.84
C ASP A 114 15.37 14.74 -11.60
N GLY A 115 14.78 15.89 -11.28
CA GLY A 115 13.59 16.41 -11.96
C GLY A 115 12.30 15.69 -11.57
N GLY A 116 12.23 15.10 -10.37
CA GLY A 116 10.96 14.79 -9.72
C GLY A 116 10.41 16.04 -9.03
N GLN A 117 9.10 16.26 -9.11
CA GLN A 117 8.48 17.45 -8.55
C GLN A 117 8.16 17.29 -7.07
N ARG A 118 8.15 18.42 -6.36
CA ARG A 118 7.61 18.52 -5.00
C ARG A 118 6.10 18.26 -5.04
N LEU A 119 5.59 17.51 -4.06
CA LEU A 119 4.15 17.36 -3.81
C LEU A 119 3.59 18.55 -3.00
#